data_AF-A0A415ZG52-F1
#
_entry.id   AF-A0A415ZG52-F1
#
_cell.length_a   1.000
_cell.length_b   1.000
_cell.length_c   1.000
_cell.angle_alpha   90.00
_cell.angle_beta   90.00
_cell.angle_gamma   90.00
#
_symmetry.space_group_name_H-M   'P 1'
#
loop_
_entity.id
_entity.type
_entity.pdbx_description
1 polymer ?
#
loop_
_entity_poly.entity_id
_entity_poly.type
_entity_poly.pdbx_seq_one_letter_code
_entity_poly.pdbx_strand_id
1 'polypeptide(L)'
;MDKKLLDALAAKAEQRKADKTKAKQFEVGGQKLDFVKLGHTAQLDAYEAFLAAREQPSQMLDVGAQLIYDCCPALQDPELHTALGVTDPYDVIWVLMDVREVNELAASLFAWLGLIAGDEDEDPAKN
;
A
#
# COMPACT_ATOMS: atom_id res chain seq x y z
N MET A 1 19.82 -22.66 -22.70
CA MET A 1 18.90 -21.53 -22.41
C MET A 1 19.12 -20.50 -23.51
N ASP A 2 18.07 -20.06 -24.20
CA ASP A 2 18.18 -19.12 -25.33
C ASP A 2 18.64 -17.73 -24.82
N LYS A 3 19.55 -17.07 -25.56
CA LYS A 3 20.07 -15.75 -25.21
C LYS A 3 18.95 -14.69 -25.12
N LYS A 4 17.94 -14.77 -25.99
CA LYS A 4 16.77 -13.88 -25.95
C LYS A 4 15.95 -14.05 -24.66
N LEU A 5 15.86 -15.27 -24.14
CA LEU A 5 15.16 -15.55 -22.89
C LEU A 5 15.92 -14.96 -21.70
N LEU A 6 17.25 -15.06 -21.69
CA LEU A 6 18.09 -14.47 -20.64
C LEU A 6 17.97 -12.94 -20.62
N ASP A 7 18.03 -12.29 -21.78
CA ASP A 7 17.93 -10.84 -21.90
C ASP A 7 16.54 -10.34 -21.43
N ALA A 8 15.46 -11.05 -21.79
CA ALA A 8 14.11 -10.73 -21.34
C ALA A 8 13.94 -10.85 -19.82
N LEU A 9 14.51 -11.89 -19.20
CA LEU A 9 14.45 -12.08 -17.75
C LEU A 9 15.28 -11.03 -17.00
N ALA A 10 16.45 -10.64 -17.54
CA ALA A 10 17.26 -9.58 -16.98
C ALA A 10 16.55 -8.21 -17.06
N ALA A 11 15.93 -7.89 -18.21
CA ALA A 11 15.13 -6.67 -18.35
C ALA A 11 13.96 -6.62 -17.34
N LYS A 12 13.28 -7.76 -17.13
CA LYS A 12 12.22 -7.87 -16.13
C LYS A 12 12.74 -7.68 -14.70
N ALA A 13 13.93 -8.19 -14.39
CA ALA A 13 14.55 -7.99 -13.08
C ALA A 13 14.90 -6.52 -12.83
N GLU A 14 15.39 -5.81 -13.84
CA GLU A 14 15.74 -4.40 -13.71
C GLU A 14 14.50 -3.50 -13.62
N GLN A 15 13.46 -3.78 -14.41
CA GLN A 15 12.15 -3.14 -14.29
C GLN A 15 11.60 -3.30 -12.86
N ARG A 16 11.68 -4.50 -12.28
CA ARG A 16 11.24 -4.76 -10.90
C ARG A 16 12.02 -3.96 -9.86
N LYS A 17 13.29 -3.66 -10.08
CA LYS A 17 14.06 -2.80 -9.17
C LYS A 17 13.62 -1.35 -9.28
N ALA A 18 13.46 -0.84 -10.51
CA ALA A 18 12.99 0.51 -10.75
C ALA A 18 11.57 0.75 -10.22
N ASP A 19 10.69 -0.25 -10.28
CA ASP A 19 9.32 -0.13 -9.77
C ASP A 19 9.23 -0.16 -8.24
N LYS A 20 10.26 -0.67 -7.54
CA LYS A 20 10.33 -0.64 -6.07
C LYS A 20 10.61 0.75 -5.50
N THR A 21 11.24 1.63 -6.28
CA THR A 21 11.60 2.98 -5.84
C THR A 21 10.56 4.03 -6.25
N LYS A 22 9.53 3.65 -6.99
CA LYS A 22 8.47 4.57 -7.41
C LYS A 22 7.52 4.84 -6.24
N ALA A 23 7.53 6.08 -5.76
CA ALA A 23 6.46 6.61 -4.95
C ALA A 23 5.22 6.92 -5.81
N LYS A 24 4.03 6.83 -5.24
CA LYS A 24 2.76 7.25 -5.85
C LYS A 24 2.01 8.14 -4.86
N GLN A 25 1.31 9.15 -5.38
CA GLN A 25 0.50 10.03 -4.54
C GLN A 25 -0.90 9.48 -4.34
N PHE A 26 -1.36 9.53 -3.10
CA PHE A 26 -2.73 9.25 -2.69
C PHE A 26 -3.24 10.36 -1.78
N GLU A 27 -4.56 10.46 -1.66
CA GLU A 27 -5.20 11.47 -0.82
C GLU A 27 -5.43 10.94 0.60
N VAL A 28 -5.09 11.74 1.62
CA VAL A 28 -5.29 11.48 3.05
C VAL A 28 -5.74 12.77 3.71
N GLY A 29 -6.92 12.79 4.33
CA GLY A 29 -7.46 13.99 4.99
C GLY A 29 -7.54 15.22 4.07
N GLY A 30 -7.84 15.02 2.79
CA GLY A 30 -7.87 16.07 1.75
C GLY A 30 -6.50 16.58 1.29
N GLN A 31 -5.39 15.94 1.70
CA GLN A 31 -4.03 16.28 1.27
C GLN A 31 -3.43 15.16 0.41
N LYS A 32 -2.65 15.52 -0.62
CA LYS A 32 -1.92 14.53 -1.42
C LYS A 32 -0.58 14.21 -0.76
N LEU A 33 -0.40 12.96 -0.35
CA LEU A 33 0.82 12.48 0.28
C LEU A 33 1.51 11.44 -0.61
N ASP A 34 2.84 11.38 -0.52
CA ASP A 34 3.64 10.37 -1.21
C ASP A 34 3.62 9.04 -0.45
N PHE A 35 3.28 7.98 -1.16
CA PHE A 35 3.32 6.60 -0.66
C PHE A 35 4.44 5.84 -1.33
N VAL A 36 5.20 5.08 -0.54
CA VAL A 36 6.31 4.24 -0.98
C VAL A 36 5.92 2.78 -0.90
N LYS A 37 6.48 1.96 -1.81
CA LYS A 37 6.24 0.51 -1.74
C LYS A 37 6.97 -0.09 -0.55
N LEU A 38 6.26 -0.94 0.18
CA LEU A 38 6.85 -1.75 1.24
C LEU A 38 7.92 -2.71 0.68
N GLY A 39 8.89 -3.07 1.51
CA GLY A 39 9.82 -4.16 1.22
C GLY A 39 9.09 -5.50 1.11
N HIS A 40 9.69 -6.50 0.44
CA HIS A 40 9.04 -7.80 0.22
C HIS A 40 8.55 -8.46 1.52
N THR A 41 9.32 -8.41 2.60
CA THR A 41 8.93 -9.00 3.88
C THR A 41 7.67 -8.32 4.44
N ALA A 42 7.66 -6.99 4.53
CA ALA A 42 6.50 -6.23 5.00
C ALA A 42 5.26 -6.41 4.10
N GLN A 43 5.45 -6.60 2.78
CA GLN A 43 4.35 -6.95 1.88
C GLN A 43 3.75 -8.33 2.19
N LEU A 44 4.58 -9.32 2.53
CA LEU A 44 4.10 -10.65 2.95
C LEU A 44 3.36 -10.55 4.27
N ASP A 45 3.90 -9.84 5.24
CA ASP A 45 3.28 -9.64 6.56
C ASP A 45 1.89 -8.98 6.42
N ALA A 46 1.80 -7.92 5.60
CA ALA A 46 0.53 -7.24 5.30
C ALA A 46 -0.49 -8.18 4.60
N TYR A 47 -0.03 -9.03 3.70
CA TYR A 47 -0.90 -9.99 3.02
C TYR A 47 -1.38 -11.11 3.94
N GLU A 48 -0.51 -11.62 4.83
CA GLU A 48 -0.90 -12.59 5.86
C GLU A 48 -1.93 -12.00 6.82
N ALA A 49 -1.74 -10.75 7.27
CA ALA A 49 -2.69 -10.04 8.12
C ALA A 49 -4.05 -9.84 7.42
N PHE A 50 -4.03 -9.46 6.14
CA PHE A 50 -5.22 -9.35 5.30
C PHE A 50 -6.00 -10.68 5.25
N LEU A 51 -5.29 -11.81 5.02
CA LEU A 51 -5.92 -13.12 4.94
C LEU A 51 -6.51 -13.55 6.28
N ALA A 52 -5.83 -13.27 7.40
CA ALA A 52 -6.31 -13.58 8.74
C ALA A 52 -7.56 -12.75 9.11
N ALA A 53 -7.63 -11.50 8.66
CA ALA A 53 -8.72 -10.57 8.96
C ALA A 53 -9.92 -10.67 8.01
N ARG A 54 -9.85 -11.47 6.93
CA ARG A 54 -10.82 -11.50 5.82
C ARG A 54 -12.29 -11.64 6.24
N GLU A 55 -12.56 -12.42 7.27
CA GLU A 55 -13.94 -12.67 7.76
C GLU A 55 -14.34 -11.74 8.92
N GLN A 56 -13.51 -10.74 9.24
CA GLN A 56 -13.65 -9.86 10.40
C GLN A 56 -13.52 -8.38 9.97
N PRO A 57 -14.64 -7.71 9.63
CA PRO A 57 -14.61 -6.37 9.06
C PRO A 57 -13.84 -5.31 9.87
N SER A 58 -13.91 -5.35 11.20
CA SER A 58 -13.16 -4.41 12.04
C SER A 58 -11.65 -4.64 11.95
N GLN A 59 -11.20 -5.89 12.00
CA GLN A 59 -9.77 -6.22 11.85
C GLN A 59 -9.28 -5.90 10.45
N MET A 60 -10.13 -6.03 9.44
CA MET A 60 -9.81 -5.68 8.08
C MET A 60 -9.49 -4.18 7.93
N LEU A 61 -10.25 -3.36 8.62
CA LEU A 61 -10.03 -1.91 8.68
C LEU A 61 -8.74 -1.58 9.46
N ASP A 62 -8.47 -2.28 10.56
CA ASP A 62 -7.22 -2.10 11.31
C ASP A 62 -5.99 -2.44 10.46
N VAL A 63 -6.04 -3.55 9.72
CA VAL A 63 -4.99 -3.94 8.76
C VAL A 63 -4.85 -2.90 7.64
N GLY A 64 -5.96 -2.36 7.14
CA GLY A 64 -5.96 -1.29 6.16
C GLY A 64 -5.29 0.00 6.68
N ALA A 65 -5.63 0.40 7.91
CA ALA A 65 -5.03 1.57 8.56
C ALA A 65 -3.51 1.39 8.77
N GLN A 66 -3.07 0.22 9.23
CA GLN A 66 -1.66 -0.11 9.35
C GLN A 66 -0.93 -0.03 8.01
N LEU A 67 -1.52 -0.60 6.95
CA LEU A 67 -0.92 -0.54 5.61
C LEU A 67 -0.75 0.91 5.12
N ILE A 68 -1.75 1.77 5.33
CA ILE A 68 -1.70 3.19 4.95
C ILE A 68 -0.55 3.88 5.69
N TYR A 69 -0.46 3.68 7.01
CA TYR A 69 0.61 4.25 7.84
C TYR A 69 2.00 3.79 7.37
N ASP A 70 2.18 2.49 7.14
CA ASP A 70 3.46 1.90 6.76
C ASP A 70 3.93 2.37 5.38
N CYS A 71 3.00 2.62 4.46
CA CYS A 71 3.32 3.08 3.12
C CYS A 71 3.56 4.60 3.03
N CYS A 72 3.20 5.40 4.04
CA CYS A 72 3.28 6.86 3.96
C CYS A 72 4.22 7.47 5.03
N PRO A 73 5.46 7.83 4.66
CA PRO A 73 6.44 8.38 5.61
C PRO A 73 5.99 9.66 6.31
N ALA A 74 5.19 10.49 5.64
CA ALA A 74 4.67 11.74 6.23
C ALA A 74 3.73 11.49 7.43
N LEU A 75 3.01 10.36 7.43
CA LEU A 75 2.12 10.00 8.54
C LEU A 75 2.88 9.46 9.75
N GLN A 76 4.17 9.13 9.59
CA GLN A 76 5.03 8.61 10.66
C GLN A 76 5.81 9.72 11.37
N ASP A 77 5.62 10.99 10.95
CA ASP A 77 6.33 12.13 11.50
C ASP A 77 5.92 12.37 12.98
N PRO A 78 6.87 12.31 13.94
CA PRO A 78 6.58 12.56 15.35
C PRO A 78 6.02 13.98 15.62
N GLU A 79 6.37 14.97 14.79
CA GLU A 79 5.82 16.32 14.91
C GLU A 79 4.33 16.34 14.56
N LEU A 80 3.94 15.56 13.54
CA LEU A 80 2.53 15.37 13.19
C LEU A 80 1.76 14.70 14.33
N HIS A 81 2.30 13.62 14.92
CA HIS A 81 1.66 12.93 16.05
C HIS A 81 1.47 13.86 17.25
N THR A 82 2.50 14.66 17.55
CA THR A 82 2.45 15.64 18.64
C THR A 82 1.39 16.71 18.36
N ALA A 83 1.32 17.23 17.13
CA ALA A 83 0.33 18.24 16.74
C ALA A 83 -1.11 17.71 16.82
N LEU A 84 -1.32 16.43 16.51
CA LEU A 84 -2.62 15.76 16.57
C LEU A 84 -2.95 15.20 17.96
N GLY A 85 -2.02 15.24 18.91
CA GLY A 85 -2.21 14.70 20.26
C GLY A 85 -2.31 13.17 20.31
N VAL A 86 -1.73 12.50 19.32
CA VAL A 86 -1.79 11.04 19.16
C VAL A 86 -0.69 10.37 20.00
N THR A 87 -1.05 9.31 20.71
CA THR A 87 -0.11 8.51 21.53
C THR A 87 0.24 7.18 20.87
N ASP A 88 -0.74 6.47 20.31
CA ASP A 88 -0.49 5.31 19.44
C ASP A 88 -0.34 5.79 17.99
N PRO A 89 0.82 5.59 17.34
CA PRO A 89 1.06 6.11 15.99
C PRO A 89 -0.01 5.76 14.95
N TYR A 90 -0.70 4.62 15.07
CA TYR A 90 -1.73 4.24 14.10
C TYR A 90 -3.04 5.03 14.27
N ASP A 91 -3.29 5.62 15.45
CA ASP A 91 -4.48 6.46 15.67
C ASP A 91 -4.49 7.69 14.76
N VAL A 92 -3.33 8.10 14.23
CA VAL A 92 -3.22 9.20 13.26
C VAL A 92 -4.15 8.99 12.06
N ILE A 93 -4.35 7.74 11.65
CA ILE A 93 -5.22 7.38 10.53
C ILE A 93 -6.67 7.72 10.86
N TRP A 94 -7.12 7.32 12.06
CA TRP A 94 -8.49 7.52 12.52
C TRP A 94 -8.81 8.96 12.93
N VAL A 95 -7.77 9.77 13.21
CA VAL A 95 -7.91 11.21 13.41
C VAL A 95 -8.10 11.93 12.07
N LEU A 96 -7.45 11.46 11.00
CA LEU A 96 -7.40 12.14 9.70
C LEU A 96 -8.47 11.67 8.71
N MET A 97 -9.02 10.46 8.87
CA MET A 97 -9.92 9.83 7.91
C MET A 97 -11.04 9.06 8.60
N ASP A 98 -12.18 8.96 7.92
CA ASP A 98 -13.29 8.10 8.32
C ASP A 98 -13.12 6.63 7.86
N VAL A 99 -14.03 5.76 8.31
CA VAL A 99 -14.02 4.33 8.00
C VAL A 99 -14.07 4.04 6.49
N ARG A 100 -14.82 4.85 5.74
CA ARG A 100 -14.97 4.67 4.31
C ARG A 100 -13.69 5.07 3.58
N GLU A 101 -13.11 6.21 3.94
CA GLU A 101 -11.85 6.70 3.38
C GLU A 101 -10.71 5.70 3.62
N VAL A 102 -10.61 5.15 4.83
CA VAL A 102 -9.63 4.10 5.15
C VAL A 102 -9.85 2.86 4.28
N ASN A 103 -11.09 2.39 4.16
CA ASN A 103 -11.39 1.19 3.37
C ASN A 103 -11.05 1.38 1.87
N GLU A 104 -11.44 2.49 1.27
CA GLU A 104 -11.19 2.79 -0.14
C GLU A 104 -9.70 2.96 -0.45
N LEU A 105 -8.98 3.68 0.42
CA LEU A 105 -7.54 3.87 0.27
C LEU A 105 -6.76 2.57 0.48
N ALA A 106 -7.10 1.80 1.52
CA ALA A 106 -6.46 0.51 1.80
C ALA A 106 -6.62 -0.45 0.61
N ALA A 107 -7.83 -0.57 0.04
CA ALA A 107 -8.07 -1.38 -1.15
C ALA A 107 -7.18 -0.95 -2.33
N SER A 108 -7.08 0.37 -2.55
CA SER A 108 -6.22 0.95 -3.60
C SER A 108 -4.73 0.63 -3.38
N LEU A 109 -4.27 0.64 -2.12
CA LEU A 109 -2.89 0.31 -1.77
C LEU A 109 -2.60 -1.18 -1.93
N PHE A 110 -3.49 -2.06 -1.47
CA PHE A 110 -3.35 -3.50 -1.66
C PHE A 110 -3.28 -3.86 -3.16
N ALA A 111 -4.10 -3.23 -3.99
CA ALA A 111 -4.05 -3.38 -5.45
C ALA A 111 -2.75 -2.83 -6.05
N TRP A 112 -2.32 -1.64 -5.63
CA TRP A 112 -1.07 -1.02 -6.12
C TRP A 112 0.20 -1.80 -5.74
N LEU A 113 0.18 -2.46 -4.58
CA LEU A 113 1.23 -3.38 -4.15
C LEU A 113 1.17 -4.74 -4.88
N GLY A 114 0.07 -5.03 -5.58
CA GLY A 114 -0.16 -6.29 -6.29
C GLY A 114 -0.48 -7.46 -5.37
N LEU A 115 -0.98 -7.18 -4.17
CA LEU A 115 -1.33 -8.18 -3.15
C LEU A 115 -2.76 -8.72 -3.34
N ILE A 116 -3.63 -7.90 -3.92
CA ILE A 116 -4.98 -8.30 -4.34
C ILE A 116 -5.19 -7.91 -5.80
N ALA A 117 -6.22 -8.49 -6.42
CA ALA A 117 -6.70 -7.98 -7.70
C ALA A 117 -7.17 -6.55 -7.51
N GLY A 118 -6.62 -5.62 -8.29
CA GLY A 118 -7.27 -4.32 -8.48
C GLY A 118 -8.51 -4.47 -9.33
N ASP A 119 -9.42 -3.50 -9.27
CA ASP A 119 -10.41 -3.33 -10.32
C ASP A 119 -9.64 -3.22 -11.64
N GLU A 120 -9.81 -4.22 -12.50
CA GLU A 120 -8.99 -4.43 -13.68
C GLU A 120 -8.95 -3.14 -14.53
N ASP A 121 -7.77 -2.55 -14.71
CA ASP A 121 -7.45 -1.96 -16.00
C ASP A 121 -7.58 -3.12 -17.00
N GLU A 122 -8.65 -3.11 -17.80
CA GLU A 122 -8.89 -4.03 -18.90
C GLU A 122 -7.58 -4.37 -19.61
N ASP A 123 -7.18 -5.64 -19.55
CA ASP A 123 -6.03 -6.14 -20.28
C ASP A 123 -6.22 -5.85 -21.78
N PRO A 124 -5.46 -4.92 -22.40
CA PRO A 124 -5.64 -4.59 -23.80
C PRO A 124 -5.19 -5.73 -24.73
N ALA A 125 -4.68 -6.85 -24.17
CA ALA A 125 -4.33 -8.05 -24.92
C ALA A 125 -5.51 -8.99 -25.21
N LYS A 126 -6.74 -8.64 -24.80
CA LYS A 126 -7.97 -9.34 -25.24
C LYS A 126 -8.72 -8.52 -26.29
N ASN A 127 -8.17 -8.40 -27.51
CA ASN A 127 -8.92 -8.12 -28.74
C ASN A 127 -8.13 -8.56 -29.97
#